data_AF-A0A7S1M9E7-F1
#
_entry.id   AF-A0A7S1M9E7-F1
#
_cell.length_a   1.000
_cell.length_b   1.000
_cell.length_c   1.000
_cell.angle_alpha   90.00
_cell.angle_beta   90.00
_cell.angle_gamma   90.00
#
_symmetry.space_group_name_H-M   'P 1'
#
loop_
_entity.id
_entity.type
_entity.pdbx_description
1 polymer ?
#
loop_
_entity_poly.entity_id
_entity_poly.type
_entity_poly.pdbx_seq_one_letter_code
_entity_poly.pdbx_strand_id
1 'polypeptide(L)'
;GTGGQEAEGPEEEQRPARGEFDDSDPSEDEEDEEDAEAEKQAPVQQPAKPKRWRKEVSPAILRGLDILVYELISRVAQPGEGILIFLPGIGEITELHETLLPLEDTDREAHMTWDPSVPRPDCRFKVFVLHSLIPKDEQEGAVFDAPPPDTAHVIL
;
A
#
# COMPACT_ATOMS: atom_id res chain seq x y z
N GLY A 1 49.88 -9.59 44.14
CA GLY A 1 50.02 -10.32 42.86
C GLY A 1 49.60 -9.36 41.77
N THR A 2 50.53 -8.93 40.90
CA THR A 2 50.77 -9.55 39.58
C THR A 2 49.52 -9.41 38.71
N GLY A 3 49.43 -8.43 37.81
CA GLY A 3 50.20 -8.31 36.56
C GLY A 3 49.25 -8.72 35.41
N GLY A 4 49.16 -8.08 34.24
CA GLY A 4 50.06 -7.11 33.63
C GLY A 4 49.39 -6.30 32.50
N GLN A 5 50.26 -5.52 31.89
CA GLN A 5 50.11 -4.52 30.82
C GLN A 5 50.08 -5.12 29.39
N GLU A 6 49.65 -4.26 28.45
CA GLU A 6 50.10 -4.10 27.05
C GLU A 6 49.71 -5.22 26.03
N ALA A 7 49.47 -5.00 24.73
CA ALA A 7 49.79 -3.93 23.77
C ALA A 7 48.88 -4.00 22.51
N GLU A 8 48.86 -2.91 21.72
CA GLU A 8 48.96 -2.79 20.24
C GLU A 8 48.20 -3.79 19.31
N GLY A 9 47.54 -3.42 18.20
CA GLY A 9 47.50 -2.24 17.34
C GLY A 9 46.42 -2.45 16.24
N PRO A 10 46.31 -1.56 15.23
CA PRO A 10 45.23 -1.58 14.23
C PRO A 10 45.60 -2.44 13.01
N GLU A 11 44.65 -3.20 12.47
CA GLU A 11 44.82 -3.87 11.16
C GLU A 11 43.65 -3.57 10.21
N GLU A 12 44.08 -3.35 8.97
CA GLU A 12 43.41 -2.83 7.81
C GLU A 12 42.47 -3.83 7.10
N GLU A 13 41.66 -3.26 6.20
CA GLU A 13 41.21 -3.84 4.94
C GLU A 13 40.46 -5.18 4.93
N GLN A 14 39.18 -5.11 4.54
CA GLN A 14 38.75 -5.66 3.25
C GLN A 14 37.35 -5.18 2.86
N ARG A 15 37.31 -4.27 1.87
CA ARG A 15 36.17 -4.13 0.96
C ARG A 15 36.34 -5.17 -0.15
N PRO A 16 35.29 -5.91 -0.53
CA PRO A 16 35.08 -6.32 -1.92
C PRO A 16 34.06 -5.35 -2.53
N ALA A 17 34.49 -4.52 -3.47
CA ALA A 17 34.63 -4.82 -4.89
C ALA A 17 33.33 -4.48 -5.64
N ARG A 18 33.37 -3.25 -6.14
CA ARG A 18 32.64 -2.68 -7.27
C ARG A 18 32.43 -3.75 -8.36
N GLY A 19 31.18 -4.11 -8.62
CA GLY A 19 30.79 -4.83 -9.83
C GLY A 19 30.49 -3.81 -10.92
N GLU A 20 31.52 -3.44 -11.66
CA GLU A 20 31.42 -2.79 -12.97
C GLU A 20 30.72 -3.77 -13.93
N PHE A 21 29.53 -3.41 -14.43
CA PHE A 21 29.04 -3.98 -15.68
C PHE A 21 29.58 -3.09 -16.78
N ASP A 22 30.73 -3.52 -17.28
CA ASP A 22 31.43 -2.99 -18.44
C ASP A 22 30.68 -3.33 -19.74
N ASP A 23 30.80 -2.40 -20.66
CA ASP A 23 30.28 -2.28 -22.01
C ASP A 23 30.23 -3.56 -22.86
N SER A 24 29.16 -3.66 -23.65
CA SER A 24 29.25 -4.10 -25.06
C SER A 24 27.97 -3.68 -25.80
N ASP A 25 27.99 -2.47 -26.33
CA ASP A 25 27.40 -2.16 -27.65
C ASP A 25 28.24 -2.89 -28.71
N PRO A 26 27.67 -3.34 -29.84
CA PRO A 26 27.98 -2.55 -31.02
C PRO A 26 26.87 -2.44 -32.07
N SER A 27 26.90 -1.26 -32.68
CA SER A 27 27.01 -0.95 -34.11
C SER A 27 25.74 -0.57 -34.85
N GLU A 28 25.67 0.74 -35.06
CA GLU A 28 25.34 1.42 -36.31
C GLU A 28 25.84 0.63 -37.54
N ASP A 29 24.98 0.50 -38.56
CA ASP A 29 25.38 0.20 -39.93
C ASP A 29 24.77 1.30 -40.82
N GLU A 30 25.65 2.16 -41.36
CA GLU A 30 25.41 3.08 -42.47
C GLU A 30 26.01 2.49 -43.75
N GLU A 31 25.34 2.77 -44.89
CA GLU A 31 25.84 2.76 -46.29
C GLU A 31 26.15 1.36 -46.92
N ASP A 32 25.93 1.05 -48.21
CA ASP A 32 25.41 1.72 -49.40
C ASP A 32 25.19 0.65 -50.52
N GLU A 33 24.66 1.08 -51.66
CA GLU A 33 24.75 0.49 -53.02
C GLU A 33 23.57 -0.29 -53.64
N GLU A 34 23.42 0.03 -54.93
CA GLU A 34 22.34 -0.16 -55.89
C GLU A 34 22.30 -1.56 -56.56
N ASP A 35 21.16 -1.79 -57.21
CA ASP A 35 20.91 -2.65 -58.38
C ASP A 35 21.08 -4.17 -58.28
N ALA A 36 19.94 -4.84 -58.12
CA ALA A 36 19.60 -5.99 -58.96
C ALA A 36 18.06 -6.14 -59.07
N GLU A 37 17.52 -5.79 -60.24
CA GLU A 37 16.17 -6.19 -60.65
C GLU A 37 16.02 -7.71 -60.56
N ALA A 38 15.14 -8.16 -59.66
CA ALA A 38 14.63 -9.52 -59.66
C ALA A 38 13.14 -9.46 -59.38
N GLU A 39 12.33 -9.61 -60.44
CA GLU A 39 10.89 -9.83 -60.37
C GLU A 39 10.56 -10.92 -59.34
N LYS A 40 10.09 -10.51 -58.16
CA LYS A 40 9.49 -11.40 -57.17
C LYS A 40 8.05 -10.98 -56.97
N GLN A 41 7.16 -11.88 -57.40
CA GLN A 41 5.72 -11.80 -57.25
C GLN A 41 5.34 -11.31 -55.85
N ALA A 42 4.53 -10.26 -55.80
CA ALA A 42 4.01 -9.70 -54.56
C ALA A 42 3.26 -10.78 -53.77
N PRO A 43 3.61 -11.04 -52.50
CA PRO A 43 2.76 -11.83 -51.64
C PRO A 43 1.48 -11.05 -51.39
N VAL A 44 0.34 -11.64 -51.74
CA VAL A 44 -1.00 -11.12 -51.42
C VAL A 44 -1.08 -10.96 -49.90
N GLN A 45 -0.90 -9.73 -49.43
CA GLN A 45 -1.06 -9.37 -48.03
C GLN A 45 -2.55 -9.54 -47.67
N GLN A 46 -2.88 -10.64 -46.99
CA GLN A 46 -4.17 -10.75 -46.34
C GLN A 46 -4.25 -9.68 -45.25
N PRO A 47 -5.32 -8.88 -45.16
CA PRO A 47 -5.46 -7.89 -44.11
C PRO A 47 -5.50 -8.62 -42.77
N ALA A 48 -4.53 -8.31 -41.91
CA ALA A 48 -4.45 -8.85 -40.56
C ALA A 48 -5.78 -8.59 -39.84
N LYS A 49 -6.44 -9.65 -39.39
CA LYS A 49 -7.68 -9.55 -38.60
C LYS A 49 -7.42 -8.64 -37.40
N PRO A 50 -8.28 -7.65 -37.11
CA PRO A 50 -8.04 -6.71 -36.03
C PRO A 50 -7.97 -7.49 -34.71
N LYS A 51 -6.80 -7.43 -34.06
CA LYS A 51 -6.62 -7.96 -32.71
C LYS A 51 -7.57 -7.19 -31.81
N ARG A 52 -8.65 -7.85 -31.36
CA ARG A 52 -9.52 -7.33 -30.30
C ARG A 52 -8.66 -7.10 -29.07
N TRP A 53 -8.30 -5.84 -28.83
CA TRP A 53 -7.69 -5.43 -27.58
C TRP A 53 -8.72 -5.72 -26.49
N ARG A 54 -8.40 -6.69 -25.62
CA ARG A 54 -9.16 -6.88 -24.39
C ARG A 54 -8.98 -5.57 -23.63
N LYS A 55 -10.08 -4.90 -23.26
CA LYS A 55 -10.00 -3.80 -22.30
C LYS A 55 -9.37 -4.38 -21.05
N GLU A 56 -8.17 -3.92 -20.71
CA GLU A 56 -7.63 -4.08 -19.37
C GLU A 56 -8.58 -3.36 -18.44
N VAL A 57 -9.34 -4.16 -17.68
CA VAL A 57 -10.12 -3.65 -16.57
C VAL A 57 -9.16 -3.58 -15.40
N SER A 58 -8.57 -2.42 -15.15
CA SER A 58 -7.87 -2.20 -13.88
C SER A 58 -8.94 -2.04 -12.79
N PRO A 59 -8.93 -2.88 -11.74
CA PRO A 59 -9.84 -2.68 -10.63
C PRO A 59 -9.44 -1.37 -9.94
N ALA A 60 -10.37 -0.42 -9.87
CA ALA A 60 -10.19 0.82 -9.13
C ALA A 60 -10.36 0.55 -7.62
N ILE A 61 -9.47 -0.25 -7.04
CA ILE A 61 -9.56 -0.75 -5.64
C ILE A 61 -9.64 0.41 -4.63
N LEU A 62 -8.99 1.54 -4.93
CA LEU A 62 -8.99 2.72 -4.06
C LEU A 62 -10.36 3.42 -4.00
N ARG A 63 -11.21 3.27 -5.03
CA ARG A 63 -12.51 3.93 -5.08
C ARG A 63 -13.54 3.08 -4.35
N GLY A 64 -14.00 3.55 -3.19
CA GLY A 64 -15.00 2.86 -2.36
C GLY A 64 -14.39 2.00 -1.25
N LEU A 65 -13.08 2.13 -0.99
CA LEU A 65 -12.44 1.51 0.18
C LEU A 65 -13.07 2.02 1.47
N ASP A 66 -13.30 3.32 1.56
CA ASP A 66 -14.03 4.01 2.62
C ASP A 66 -15.42 3.40 2.87
N ILE A 67 -16.18 3.21 1.79
CA ILE A 67 -17.52 2.61 1.84
C ILE A 67 -17.45 1.17 2.33
N LEU A 68 -16.54 0.37 1.77
CA LEU A 68 -16.35 -1.03 2.14
C LEU A 68 -15.92 -1.17 3.60
N VAL A 69 -14.97 -0.35 4.05
CA VAL A 69 -14.49 -0.38 5.44
C VAL A 69 -15.62 0.00 6.39
N TYR A 70 -16.39 1.05 6.10
CA TYR A 70 -17.55 1.40 6.91
C TYR A 70 -18.57 0.26 6.99
N GLU A 71 -18.88 -0.36 5.85
CA GLU A 71 -19.83 -1.46 5.76
C GLU A 71 -19.34 -2.69 6.53
N LEU A 72 -18.04 -2.99 6.48
CA LEU A 72 -17.42 -4.05 7.27
C LEU A 72 -17.50 -3.73 8.77
N ILE A 73 -17.05 -2.55 9.19
CA ILE A 73 -17.11 -2.10 10.59
C ILE A 73 -18.54 -2.20 11.11
N SER A 74 -19.51 -1.65 10.38
CA SER A 74 -20.92 -1.63 10.79
C SER A 74 -21.52 -3.02 10.97
N ARG A 75 -21.03 -4.02 10.23
CA ARG A 75 -21.51 -5.41 10.33
C ARG A 75 -20.83 -6.24 11.41
N VAL A 76 -19.56 -5.96 11.69
CA VAL A 76 -18.77 -6.76 12.65
C VAL A 76 -18.70 -6.11 14.02
N ALA A 77 -18.99 -4.81 14.13
CA ALA A 77 -18.90 -4.07 15.38
C ALA A 77 -19.85 -4.65 16.44
N GLN A 78 -19.26 -4.95 17.60
CA GLN A 78 -19.97 -5.30 18.80
C GLN A 78 -19.53 -4.35 19.93
N PRO A 79 -20.47 -3.89 20.77
CA PRO A 79 -20.11 -3.10 21.94
C PRO A 79 -19.14 -3.86 22.85
N GLY A 80 -18.10 -3.18 23.34
CA GLY A 80 -17.07 -3.81 24.19
C GLY A 80 -15.96 -4.53 23.42
N GLU A 81 -16.01 -4.57 22.07
CA GLU A 81 -15.00 -5.21 21.23
C GLU A 81 -14.16 -4.19 20.43
N GLY A 82 -12.98 -4.64 20.01
CA GLY A 82 -12.05 -3.88 19.19
C GLY A 82 -11.88 -4.51 17.81
N ILE A 83 -11.96 -3.70 16.76
CA ILE A 83 -11.69 -4.09 15.38
C ILE A 83 -10.29 -3.59 15.02
N LEU A 84 -9.38 -4.51 14.69
CA LEU A 84 -8.02 -4.17 14.27
C LEU A 84 -7.90 -4.30 12.74
N ILE A 85 -7.54 -3.20 12.08
CA ILE A 85 -7.42 -3.11 10.62
C ILE A 85 -5.96 -2.90 10.26
N PHE A 86 -5.33 -3.88 9.62
CA PHE A 86 -3.94 -3.77 9.17
C PHE A 86 -3.86 -3.05 7.82
N LEU A 87 -3.09 -1.96 7.78
CA LEU A 87 -2.81 -1.19 6.58
C LEU A 87 -1.30 -1.20 6.27
N PRO A 88 -0.91 -1.06 4.98
CA PRO A 88 0.47 -1.26 4.56
C PRO A 88 1.43 -0.12 4.97
N GLY A 89 0.91 1.08 5.25
CA GLY A 89 1.73 2.25 5.55
C GLY A 89 0.99 3.37 6.26
N ILE A 90 1.74 4.35 6.77
CA ILE A 90 1.19 5.50 7.50
C ILE A 90 0.31 6.41 6.66
N GLY A 91 0.56 6.46 5.34
CA GLY A 91 -0.26 7.26 4.43
C GLY A 91 -1.69 6.74 4.41
N GLU A 92 -1.85 5.44 4.19
CA GLU A 92 -3.13 4.75 4.18
C GLU A 92 -3.83 4.79 5.55
N ILE A 93 -3.06 4.64 6.64
CA ILE A 93 -3.56 4.77 8.01
C ILE A 93 -4.15 6.16 8.24
N THR A 94 -3.44 7.21 7.84
CA THR A 94 -3.88 8.59 8.03
C THR A 94 -5.11 8.89 7.19
N GLU A 95 -5.13 8.46 5.92
CA GLU A 95 -6.27 8.65 5.01
C GLU A 95 -7.53 7.93 5.53
N LEU A 96 -7.40 6.69 5.99
CA LEU A 96 -8.53 5.95 6.53
C LEU A 96 -8.97 6.52 7.88
N HIS A 97 -8.04 6.94 8.74
CA HIS A 97 -8.37 7.60 10.00
C HIS A 97 -9.21 8.86 9.79
N GLU A 98 -8.82 9.74 8.85
CA GLU A 98 -9.58 10.94 8.51
C GLU A 98 -10.99 10.61 8.00
N THR A 99 -11.10 9.51 7.25
CA THR A 99 -12.38 9.04 6.70
C THR A 99 -13.30 8.44 7.77
N LEU A 100 -12.73 7.77 8.78
CA LEU A 100 -13.48 7.15 9.88
C LEU A 100 -13.70 8.10 11.05
N LEU A 101 -12.98 9.22 11.13
CA LEU A 101 -13.13 10.22 12.20
C LEU A 101 -14.57 10.70 12.43
N PRO A 102 -15.42 10.90 11.39
CA PRO A 102 -16.82 11.27 11.62
C PRO A 102 -17.64 10.18 12.33
N LEU A 103 -17.21 8.91 12.37
CA LEU A 103 -17.92 7.84 13.07
C LEU A 103 -17.94 8.03 14.59
N GLU A 104 -16.99 8.79 15.13
CA GLU A 104 -16.95 9.11 16.56
C GLU A 104 -18.09 10.05 16.97
N ASP A 105 -18.66 10.78 16.01
CA ASP A 105 -19.69 11.79 16.25
C ASP A 105 -20.93 11.49 15.40
N THR A 106 -22.04 11.19 16.07
CA THR A 106 -23.30 10.80 15.40
C THR A 106 -23.83 11.92 14.49
N ASP A 107 -23.59 13.19 14.83
CA ASP A 107 -24.04 14.32 14.01
C ASP A 107 -23.20 14.43 12.72
N ARG A 108 -21.89 14.15 12.82
CA ARG A 108 -20.99 14.16 11.66
C ARG A 108 -21.19 12.94 10.76
N GLU A 109 -21.43 11.77 11.35
CA GLU A 109 -21.77 10.55 10.62
C GLU A 109 -23.04 10.72 9.79
N ALA A 110 -24.06 11.42 10.30
CA ALA A 110 -25.32 11.65 9.59
C ALA A 110 -25.16 12.45 8.28
N HIS A 111 -24.07 13.21 8.15
CA HIS A 111 -23.74 13.96 6.93
C HIS A 111 -22.93 13.14 5.92
N MET A 112 -22.52 11.93 6.27
CA MET A 112 -21.82 11.03 5.36
C MET A 112 -22.81 10.33 4.44
N THR A 113 -22.42 10.18 3.18
CA THR A 113 -23.19 9.45 2.17
C THR A 113 -22.91 7.96 2.27
N TRP A 114 -23.40 7.34 3.33
CA TRP A 114 -23.36 5.89 3.50
C TRP A 114 -24.51 5.20 2.75
N ASP A 115 -24.34 3.92 2.43
CA ASP A 115 -25.42 3.11 1.87
C ASP A 115 -26.53 2.95 2.94
N PRO A 116 -27.75 3.47 2.69
CA PRO A 116 -28.85 3.43 3.66
C PRO A 116 -29.38 2.01 3.91
N SER A 117 -28.96 1.02 3.13
CA SER A 117 -29.32 -0.39 3.35
C SER A 117 -28.48 -1.07 4.44
N VAL A 118 -27.36 -0.48 4.84
CA VAL A 118 -26.50 -1.02 5.90
C VAL A 118 -27.05 -0.56 7.25
N PRO A 119 -27.49 -1.46 8.13
CA PRO A 119 -27.97 -1.08 9.45
C PRO A 119 -26.81 -0.53 10.28
N ARG A 120 -27.01 0.65 10.87
CA ARG A 120 -26.06 1.19 11.85
C ARG A 120 -26.13 0.33 13.13
N PRO A 121 -25.00 -0.15 13.65
CA PRO A 121 -24.99 -0.89 14.91
C PRO A 121 -25.36 0.02 16.08
N ASP A 122 -25.97 -0.56 17.11
CA ASP A 122 -26.35 0.15 18.34
C ASP A 122 -25.14 0.24 19.29
N CYS A 123 -24.07 0.87 18.81
CA CYS A 123 -22.85 1.14 19.57
C CYS A 123 -22.21 2.46 19.15
N ARG A 124 -21.43 3.08 20.04
CA ARG A 124 -20.56 4.20 19.69
C ARG A 124 -19.26 3.69 19.09
N PHE A 125 -18.60 4.52 18.29
CA PHE A 125 -17.28 4.23 17.77
C PHE A 125 -16.23 5.14 18.39
N LYS A 126 -15.04 4.59 18.58
CA LYS A 126 -13.83 5.36 18.89
C LYS A 126 -12.69 4.85 18.01
N VAL A 127 -12.06 5.75 17.27
CA VAL A 127 -11.05 5.41 16.28
C VAL A 127 -9.68 5.73 16.85
N PHE A 128 -8.75 4.79 16.68
CA PHE A 128 -7.38 4.90 17.15
C PHE A 128 -6.42 4.60 16.03
N VAL A 129 -5.23 5.19 16.14
CA VAL A 129 -4.13 4.96 15.22
C VAL A 129 -2.94 4.39 15.98
N LEU A 130 -2.49 3.22 15.54
CA LEU A 130 -1.25 2.57 15.98
C LEU A 130 -0.22 2.71 14.87
N HIS A 131 0.76 3.58 15.10
CA HIS A 131 1.90 3.71 14.20
C HIS A 131 3.19 3.96 14.98
N SER A 132 4.32 3.46 14.47
CA SER A 132 5.62 3.57 15.16
C SER A 132 6.13 5.00 15.35
N LEU A 133 5.55 5.97 14.64
CA LEU A 133 5.89 7.39 14.73
C LEU A 133 5.10 8.13 15.82
N ILE A 134 4.01 7.55 16.33
CA ILE A 134 3.22 8.15 17.41
C ILE A 134 3.86 7.75 18.75
N PRO A 135 4.00 8.66 19.72
CA PRO A 135 4.53 8.32 21.04
C PRO A 135 3.74 7.19 21.71
N LYS A 136 4.43 6.26 22.39
CA LYS A 136 3.79 5.13 23.05
C LYS A 136 2.79 5.56 24.13
N ASP A 137 3.10 6.63 24.86
CA ASP A 137 2.23 7.13 25.93
C ASP A 137 0.85 7.56 25.41
N GLU A 138 0.77 8.01 24.15
CA GLU A 138 -0.48 8.38 23.48
C GLU A 138 -1.25 7.16 22.97
N GLN A 139 -0.56 6.07 22.63
CA GLN A 139 -1.16 4.81 22.16
C GLN A 139 -1.62 3.93 23.33
N GLU A 140 -0.84 3.86 24.40
CA GLU A 140 -0.99 2.82 25.42
C GLU A 140 -2.22 3.04 26.31
N GLY A 141 -2.52 4.28 26.68
CA GLY A 141 -3.62 4.60 27.59
C GLY A 141 -5.03 4.61 26.96
N ALA A 142 -5.16 4.33 25.67
CA ALA A 142 -6.45 4.41 24.99
C ALA A 142 -6.76 3.20 24.10
N VAL A 143 -5.74 2.55 23.53
CA VAL A 143 -5.92 1.42 22.60
C VAL A 143 -5.89 0.07 23.30
N PHE A 144 -5.06 -0.09 24.34
CA PHE A 144 -4.88 -1.38 25.02
C PHE A 144 -5.83 -1.58 26.20
N ASP A 145 -6.60 -0.56 26.57
CA ASP A 145 -7.69 -0.71 27.52
C ASP A 145 -8.91 -1.34 26.85
N ALA A 146 -9.63 -2.17 27.61
CA ALA A 146 -10.85 -2.80 27.13
C ALA A 146 -11.89 -1.72 26.74
N PRO A 147 -12.54 -1.83 25.57
CA PRO A 147 -13.56 -0.88 25.16
C PRO A 147 -14.71 -0.80 26.17
N PRO A 148 -15.30 0.39 26.40
CA PRO A 148 -16.52 0.52 27.17
C PRO A 148 -17.66 -0.36 26.63
N PRO A 149 -18.60 -0.82 27.46
CA PRO A 149 -19.66 -1.76 27.06
C PRO A 149 -20.68 -1.19 26.06
N ASP A 150 -20.65 0.11 25.79
CA ASP A 150 -21.48 0.81 24.80
C ASP A 150 -20.70 1.24 23.55
N THR A 151 -19.42 0.90 23.47
CA THR A 151 -18.47 1.44 22.49
C THR A 151 -17.67 0.33 21.82
N ALA A 152 -17.51 0.41 20.50
CA ALA A 152 -16.59 -0.40 19.73
C ALA A 152 -15.34 0.43 19.40
N HIS A 153 -14.15 -0.14 19.63
CA HIS A 153 -12.89 0.49 19.23
C HIS A 153 -12.56 0.09 17.79
N VAL A 154 -12.18 1.05 16.94
CA VAL A 154 -11.63 0.80 15.61
C VAL A 154 -10.16 1.20 15.64
N ILE A 155 -9.27 0.27 15.38
CA ILE A 155 -7.83 0.43 15.57
C ILE A 155 -7.17 0.24 14.21
N LEU A 156 -6.48 1.28 13.73
CA LEU A 156 -5.80 1.35 12.45
C LEU A 156 -4.29 1.21 12.62
#